data_AF-A0A3D6EKE8-F1
#
_entry.id   AF-A0A3D6EKE8-F1
#
_cell.length_a   1.000
_cell.length_b   1.000
_cell.length_c   1.000
_cell.angle_alpha   90.00
_cell.angle_beta   90.00
_cell.angle_gamma   90.00
#
_symmetry.space_group_name_H-M   'P 1'
#
loop_
_entity.id
_entity.type
_entity.pdbx_description
1 polymer ?
#
loop_
_entity_poly.entity_id
_entity_poly.type
_entity_poly.pdbx_seq_one_letter_code
_entity_poly.pdbx_strand_id
1 'polypeptide(L)'
;MRLLPALILGVPLMAQAVSPLQERADRFLKLVNAGYQALYYVNSEATWAAATDVKPEHDAAAESAGKAFAAFNGNPLVITEAKELLKHRAQLDEKTVRQLERVLLMPYGAEGPMTQPKLVADRIEAETRQVSLMNSFQFKVG
;
A
#
# COMPACT_ATOMS: atom_id res chain seq x y z
N MET A 1 -45.89 -42.19 -29.31
CA MET A 1 -44.62 -41.51 -28.99
C MET A 1 -44.84 -40.01 -29.15
N ARG A 2 -45.11 -39.28 -28.05
CA ARG A 2 -45.33 -37.83 -28.07
C ARG A 2 -44.01 -37.16 -27.68
N LEU A 3 -43.40 -36.44 -28.62
CA LEU A 3 -42.27 -35.55 -28.37
C LEU A 3 -42.81 -34.26 -27.76
N LEU A 4 -42.41 -33.96 -26.52
CA LEU A 4 -42.58 -32.65 -25.89
C LEU A 4 -41.27 -31.87 -26.08
N PRO A 5 -41.28 -30.67 -26.70
CA PRO A 5 -40.10 -29.82 -26.72
C PRO A 5 -39.97 -29.12 -25.36
N ALA A 6 -38.84 -29.33 -24.69
CA ALA A 6 -38.48 -28.58 -23.50
C ALA A 6 -38.11 -27.14 -23.91
N LEU A 7 -38.98 -26.19 -23.57
CA LEU A 7 -38.73 -24.76 -23.74
C LEU A 7 -37.75 -24.31 -22.65
N ILE A 8 -36.46 -24.19 -22.99
CA ILE A 8 -35.47 -23.55 -22.12
C ILE A 8 -35.73 -22.04 -22.18
N LEU A 9 -36.51 -21.53 -21.22
CA LEU A 9 -36.63 -20.10 -20.96
C LEU A 9 -35.27 -19.59 -20.48
N GLY A 10 -34.53 -18.94 -21.38
CA GLY A 10 -33.33 -18.19 -21.04
C GLY A 10 -33.69 -17.04 -20.11
N VAL A 11 -33.42 -17.20 -18.81
CA VAL A 11 -33.46 -16.10 -17.85
C VAL A 11 -32.31 -15.16 -18.23
N PRO A 12 -32.57 -13.89 -18.58
CA PRO A 12 -31.50 -12.94 -18.81
C PRO A 12 -30.73 -12.79 -17.49
N LEU A 13 -29.42 -13.05 -17.54
CA LEU A 13 -28.51 -12.77 -16.45
C LEU A 13 -28.50 -11.24 -16.26
N MET A 14 -29.41 -10.74 -15.43
CA MET A 14 -29.42 -9.33 -15.02
C MET A 14 -28.11 -9.09 -14.30
N ALA A 15 -27.19 -8.37 -14.95
CA ALA A 15 -25.97 -7.89 -14.32
C ALA A 15 -26.39 -7.08 -13.08
N GLN A 16 -26.06 -7.58 -11.89
CA GLN A 16 -26.33 -6.84 -10.66
C GLN A 16 -25.57 -5.52 -10.74
N ALA A 17 -26.32 -4.41 -10.64
CA ALA A 17 -25.71 -3.09 -10.58
C ALA A 17 -24.75 -3.05 -9.39
N VAL A 18 -23.52 -2.59 -9.64
CA VAL A 18 -22.49 -2.42 -8.61
C VAL A 18 -23.07 -1.54 -7.51
N SER A 19 -22.99 -1.98 -6.25
CA SER A 19 -23.54 -1.22 -5.12
C SER A 19 -22.80 0.13 -5.02
N PRO A 20 -23.46 1.22 -4.59
CA PRO A 20 -22.79 2.51 -4.38
C PRO A 20 -21.59 2.41 -3.41
N LEU A 21 -21.65 1.46 -2.47
CA LEU A 21 -20.55 1.17 -1.54
C LEU A 21 -19.37 0.48 -2.22
N GLN A 22 -19.62 -0.46 -3.12
CA GLN A 22 -18.57 -1.07 -3.94
C GLN A 22 -17.91 -0.01 -4.83
N GLU A 23 -18.68 0.85 -5.48
CA GLU A 23 -18.12 1.89 -6.35
C GLU A 23 -17.26 2.90 -5.56
N ARG A 24 -17.69 3.26 -4.34
CA ARG A 24 -16.88 4.07 -3.42
C ARG A 24 -15.58 3.37 -3.04
N ALA A 25 -15.64 2.08 -2.71
CA ALA A 25 -14.47 1.29 -2.36
C ALA A 25 -13.49 1.17 -3.54
N ASP A 26 -13.99 0.95 -4.76
CA ASP A 26 -13.18 0.85 -5.97
C ASP A 26 -12.43 2.16 -6.27
N ARG A 27 -13.12 3.31 -6.17
CA ARG A 27 -12.48 4.62 -6.34
C ARG A 27 -11.43 4.89 -5.27
N PHE A 28 -11.75 4.56 -4.01
CA PHE A 28 -10.81 4.69 -2.90
C PHE A 28 -9.57 3.82 -3.12
N LEU A 29 -9.73 2.53 -3.40
CA LEU A 29 -8.64 1.60 -3.64
C LEU A 29 -7.82 1.98 -4.87
N LYS A 30 -8.44 2.51 -5.93
CA LYS A 30 -7.72 3.02 -7.10
C LYS A 30 -6.76 4.16 -6.72
N LEU A 31 -7.23 5.11 -5.91
CA LEU A 31 -6.41 6.22 -5.43
C LEU A 31 -5.28 5.73 -4.52
N VAL A 32 -5.61 4.88 -3.54
CA VAL A 32 -4.63 4.35 -2.57
C VAL A 32 -3.57 3.50 -3.27
N ASN A 33 -3.96 2.63 -4.20
CA ASN A 33 -3.02 1.79 -4.95
C ASN A 33 -2.07 2.63 -5.79
N ALA A 34 -2.57 3.67 -6.48
CA ALA A 34 -1.73 4.57 -7.26
C ALA A 34 -0.72 5.34 -6.38
N GLY A 35 -1.18 5.89 -5.25
CA GLY A 35 -0.33 6.59 -4.29
C GLY A 35 0.74 5.68 -3.68
N TYR A 36 0.34 4.47 -3.28
CA TYR A 36 1.25 3.47 -2.73
C TYR A 36 2.34 3.08 -3.74
N GLN A 37 1.95 2.73 -4.97
CA GLN A 37 2.90 2.30 -6.01
C GLN A 37 3.91 3.39 -6.34
N ALA A 38 3.45 4.64 -6.49
CA ALA A 38 4.33 5.76 -6.79
C ALA A 38 5.35 6.02 -5.67
N LEU A 39 4.91 6.08 -4.41
CA LEU A 39 5.78 6.34 -3.28
C LEU A 39 6.71 5.16 -2.98
N TYR A 40 6.22 3.94 -3.11
CA TYR A 40 7.03 2.73 -2.96
C TYR A 40 8.15 2.69 -4.01
N TYR A 41 7.83 3.01 -5.27
CA TYR A 41 8.83 3.06 -6.34
C TYR A 41 9.94 4.06 -6.01
N VAL A 42 9.58 5.31 -5.71
CA VAL A 42 10.56 6.36 -5.39
C VAL A 42 11.40 6.00 -4.16
N ASN A 43 10.78 5.45 -3.11
CA ASN A 43 11.50 5.00 -1.92
C ASN A 43 12.47 3.84 -2.24
N SER A 44 12.05 2.89 -3.06
CA SER A 44 12.89 1.74 -3.45
C SER A 44 14.10 2.18 -4.28
N GLU A 45 13.90 3.09 -5.23
CA GLU A 45 15.00 3.64 -6.04
C GLU A 45 15.98 4.46 -5.18
N ALA A 46 15.48 5.29 -4.28
CA ALA A 46 16.33 6.10 -3.40
C ALA A 46 17.15 5.25 -2.43
N THR A 47 16.54 4.21 -1.85
CA THR A 47 17.26 3.26 -0.97
C THR A 47 18.29 2.43 -1.74
N TRP A 48 17.98 2.02 -2.97
CA TRP A 48 18.95 1.36 -3.84
C TRP A 48 20.15 2.27 -4.15
N ALA A 49 19.90 3.53 -4.53
CA ALA A 49 20.95 4.50 -4.80
C ALA A 49 21.86 4.71 -3.57
N ALA A 50 21.28 4.95 -2.39
CA ALA A 50 22.03 5.10 -1.14
C ALA A 50 22.86 3.84 -0.77
N ALA A 51 22.38 2.65 -1.14
CA ALA A 51 23.10 1.41 -0.87
C ALA A 51 24.23 1.10 -1.86
N THR A 52 24.16 1.62 -3.09
CA THR A 52 25.08 1.26 -4.19
C THR A 52 26.04 2.37 -4.60
N ASP A 53 25.68 3.63 -4.36
CA ASP A 53 26.50 4.81 -4.54
C ASP A 53 26.42 5.64 -3.24
N VAL A 54 27.28 5.35 -2.27
CA VAL A 54 27.16 5.97 -0.94
C VAL A 54 27.65 7.41 -0.99
N LYS A 55 26.70 8.36 -1.05
CA LYS A 55 26.94 9.81 -1.04
C LYS A 55 25.90 10.53 -0.19
N PRO A 56 26.25 11.69 0.41
CA PRO A 56 25.32 12.45 1.25
C PRO A 56 24.00 12.80 0.56
N GLU A 57 24.01 13.08 -0.75
CA GLU A 57 22.81 13.42 -1.50
C GLU A 57 21.85 12.22 -1.64
N HIS A 58 22.39 11.01 -1.78
CA HIS A 58 21.61 9.77 -1.89
C HIS A 58 21.05 9.34 -0.54
N ASP A 59 21.83 9.49 0.53
CA ASP A 59 21.36 9.28 1.91
C ASP A 59 20.19 10.22 2.24
N ALA A 60 20.31 11.52 1.91
CA ALA A 60 19.25 12.49 2.13
C ALA A 60 17.99 12.20 1.29
N ALA A 61 18.16 11.70 0.05
CA ALA A 61 17.06 11.28 -0.79
C ALA A 61 16.33 10.05 -0.21
N ALA A 62 17.07 9.04 0.26
CA ALA A 62 16.52 7.84 0.90
C ALA A 62 15.75 8.20 2.17
N GLU A 63 16.30 9.07 3.02
CA GLU A 63 15.62 9.56 4.23
C GLU A 63 14.31 10.28 3.90
N SER A 64 14.35 11.19 2.93
CA SER A 64 13.18 11.97 2.51
C SER A 64 12.08 11.10 1.91
N ALA A 65 12.45 10.18 1.01
CA ALA A 65 11.53 9.24 0.39
C ALA A 65 10.92 8.27 1.41
N GLY A 66 11.74 7.78 2.35
CA GLY A 66 11.28 6.92 3.45
C GLY A 66 10.25 7.61 4.33
N LYS A 67 10.49 8.88 4.70
CA LYS A 67 9.54 9.70 5.47
C LYS A 67 8.23 9.89 4.72
N ALA A 68 8.27 10.18 3.41
CA ALA A 68 7.06 10.34 2.60
C ALA A 68 6.27 9.03 2.47
N PHE A 69 6.95 7.91 2.23
CA PHE A 69 6.31 6.59 2.13
C PHE A 69 5.66 6.17 3.46
N ALA A 70 6.36 6.37 4.58
CA ALA A 70 5.82 6.08 5.91
C ALA A 70 4.61 6.97 6.25
N ALA A 71 4.68 8.27 5.90
CA ALA A 71 3.57 9.20 6.12
C ALA A 71 2.30 8.80 5.36
N PHE A 72 2.43 8.33 4.12
CA PHE A 72 1.31 7.80 3.35
C PHE A 72 0.75 6.52 3.96
N ASN A 73 1.62 5.57 4.31
CA ASN A 73 1.21 4.27 4.83
C ASN A 73 0.44 4.34 6.16
N GLY A 74 0.75 5.34 7.00
CA GLY A 74 0.01 5.58 8.24
C GLY A 74 -0.91 6.79 8.19
N ASN A 75 -1.33 7.25 7.01
CA ASN A 75 -2.25 8.38 6.88
C ASN A 75 -3.60 8.08 7.58
N PRO A 76 -4.01 8.85 8.60
CA PRO A 76 -5.24 8.60 9.34
C PRO A 76 -6.51 8.63 8.47
N LEU A 77 -6.54 9.44 7.41
CA LEU A 77 -7.69 9.51 6.50
C LEU A 77 -7.83 8.23 5.68
N VAL A 78 -6.71 7.68 5.19
CA VAL A 78 -6.70 6.40 4.47
C VAL A 78 -7.15 5.26 5.37
N ILE A 79 -6.63 5.21 6.61
CA ILE A 79 -6.99 4.19 7.60
C ILE A 79 -8.47 4.29 7.97
N THR A 80 -8.96 5.51 8.21
CA THR A 80 -10.35 5.75 8.61
C THR A 80 -11.30 5.35 7.50
N GLU A 81 -11.04 5.76 6.26
CA GLU A 81 -11.88 5.39 5.11
C GLU A 81 -11.92 3.88 4.90
N ALA A 82 -10.79 3.19 5.00
CA ALA A 82 -10.74 1.73 4.92
C ALA A 82 -11.56 1.04 6.03
N LYS A 83 -11.48 1.54 7.27
CA LYS A 83 -12.31 1.05 8.40
C LYS A 83 -13.79 1.28 8.15
N GLU A 84 -14.18 2.46 7.67
CA GLU A 84 -15.58 2.78 7.38
C GLU A 84 -16.15 1.89 6.28
N LEU A 85 -15.41 1.65 5.19
CA LEU A 85 -15.84 0.73 4.13
C LEU A 85 -15.98 -0.71 4.64
N LEU A 86 -15.06 -1.17 5.48
CA LEU A 86 -15.10 -2.53 6.05
C LEU A 86 -16.28 -2.79 6.99
N LYS A 87 -16.90 -1.76 7.58
CA LYS A 87 -18.19 -1.92 8.30
C LYS A 87 -19.30 -2.47 7.40
N HIS A 88 -19.18 -2.26 6.09
CA HIS A 88 -20.15 -2.70 5.09
C HIS A 88 -19.67 -3.90 4.27
N ARG A 89 -18.76 -4.72 4.81
CA ARG A 89 -18.15 -5.88 4.12
C ARG A 89 -19.12 -6.81 3.38
N ALA A 90 -20.36 -6.97 3.87
CA ALA A 90 -21.37 -7.81 3.24
C ALA A 90 -21.90 -7.25 1.89
N GLN A 91 -21.60 -5.99 1.58
CA GLN A 91 -22.00 -5.30 0.35
C GLN A 91 -20.81 -5.10 -0.61
N LEU A 92 -19.65 -5.64 -0.27
CA LEU A 92 -18.40 -5.56 -1.02
C LEU A 92 -18.02 -6.94 -1.52
N ASP A 93 -17.35 -7.00 -2.68
CA ASP A 93 -16.75 -8.24 -3.13
C ASP A 93 -15.55 -8.63 -2.24
N GLU A 94 -15.24 -9.93 -2.24
CA GLU A 94 -14.20 -10.48 -1.37
C GLU A 94 -12.81 -9.88 -1.64
N LYS A 95 -12.49 -9.57 -2.91
CA LYS A 95 -11.20 -9.00 -3.29
C LYS A 95 -11.06 -7.58 -2.76
N THR A 96 -12.12 -6.79 -2.80
CA THR A 96 -12.19 -5.44 -2.23
C THR A 96 -12.04 -5.49 -0.72
N VAL A 97 -12.72 -6.41 -0.03
CA VAL A 97 -12.55 -6.61 1.43
C VAL A 97 -11.08 -6.90 1.78
N ARG A 98 -10.45 -7.86 1.08
CA ARG A 98 -9.03 -8.22 1.31
C ARG A 98 -8.08 -7.05 1.03
N GLN A 99 -8.34 -6.23 0.02
CA GLN A 99 -7.53 -5.04 -0.26
C GLN A 99 -7.69 -3.99 0.84
N LEU A 100 -8.91 -3.75 1.34
CA LEU A 100 -9.14 -2.82 2.45
C LEU A 100 -8.47 -3.30 3.75
N GLU A 101 -8.53 -4.61 4.04
CA GLU A 101 -7.79 -5.21 5.15
C GLU A 101 -6.28 -5.02 4.99
N ARG A 102 -5.75 -5.18 3.77
CA ARG A 102 -4.34 -4.89 3.47
C ARG A 102 -4.00 -3.41 3.73
N VAL A 103 -4.89 -2.48 3.39
CA VAL A 103 -4.70 -1.05 3.71
C VAL A 103 -4.56 -0.82 5.21
N LEU A 104 -5.33 -1.52 6.05
CA LEU A 104 -5.20 -1.44 7.51
C LEU A 104 -3.88 -2.04 8.03
N LEU A 105 -3.20 -2.87 7.23
CA LEU A 105 -1.89 -3.44 7.56
C LEU A 105 -0.71 -2.59 7.10
N MET A 106 -0.92 -1.61 6.22
CA MET A 106 0.14 -0.71 5.74
C MET A 106 0.89 0.01 6.88
N PRO A 107 0.23 0.53 7.96
CA PRO A 107 0.94 1.17 9.06
C PRO A 107 1.89 0.23 9.81
N TYR A 108 1.55 -1.06 9.91
CA TYR A 108 2.38 -2.06 10.57
C TYR A 108 3.53 -2.53 9.67
N GLY A 109 3.29 -2.65 8.36
CA GLY A 109 4.31 -2.99 7.36
C GLY A 109 5.27 -1.85 7.02
N ALA A 110 4.97 -0.62 7.45
CA ALA A 110 5.88 0.53 7.38
C ALA A 110 6.80 0.65 8.61
N GLU A 111 6.85 -0.37 9.49
CA GLU A 111 7.71 -0.44 10.67
C GLU A 111 7.58 0.78 11.61
N GLY A 112 6.39 1.35 11.69
CA GLY A 112 6.14 2.53 12.50
C GLY A 112 4.67 2.86 12.53
N PRO A 113 3.92 2.54 13.60
CA PRO A 113 2.57 3.04 13.71
C PRO A 113 2.66 4.56 13.77
N MET A 114 2.04 5.25 12.81
CA MET A 114 1.99 6.73 12.75
C MET A 114 1.22 7.35 13.94
N THR A 115 0.87 6.57 14.96
CA THR A 115 0.54 7.05 16.31
C THR A 115 1.73 7.77 16.97
N GLN A 116 2.97 7.54 16.50
CA GLN A 116 4.17 8.28 16.95
C GLN A 116 5.05 8.71 15.75
N PRO A 117 4.67 9.77 15.01
CA PRO A 117 5.40 10.19 13.81
C PRO A 117 6.88 10.52 14.05
N LYS A 118 7.21 11.05 15.23
CA LYS A 118 8.61 11.32 15.61
C LYS A 118 9.43 10.03 15.70
N LEU A 119 8.90 8.97 16.31
CA LEU A 119 9.61 7.69 16.42
C LEU A 119 9.92 7.10 15.03
N VAL A 120 8.97 7.21 14.10
CA VAL A 120 9.17 6.77 12.71
C VAL A 120 10.26 7.57 12.02
N ALA A 121 10.24 8.89 12.16
CA ALA A 121 11.25 9.76 11.57
C ALA A 121 12.65 9.49 12.15
N ASP A 122 12.77 9.38 13.48
CA ASP A 122 14.03 9.11 14.17
C ASP A 122 14.62 7.75 13.74
N ARG A 123 13.77 6.75 13.56
CA ARG A 123 14.16 5.42 13.08
C ARG A 123 14.67 5.47 11.64
N ILE A 124 13.95 6.12 10.72
CA ILE A 124 14.38 6.25 9.32
C ILE A 124 15.75 6.93 9.25
N GLU A 125 15.97 7.99 10.03
CA GLU A 125 17.25 8.68 10.11
C GLU A 125 18.37 7.77 10.67
N ALA A 126 18.07 6.98 11.70
CA ALA A 126 19.01 6.02 12.27
C ALA A 126 19.38 4.89 11.30
N GLU A 127 18.39 4.32 10.60
CA GLU A 127 18.57 3.25 9.62
C GLU A 127 19.36 3.74 8.40
N THR A 128 19.06 4.93 7.86
CA THR A 128 19.84 5.54 6.78
C THR A 128 21.32 5.68 7.17
N ARG A 129 21.60 6.18 8.37
CA ARG A 129 22.98 6.27 8.88
C ARG A 129 23.66 4.91 9.02
N GLN A 130 22.95 3.92 9.56
CA GLN A 130 23.48 2.57 9.72
C GLN A 130 23.86 1.98 8.36
N VAL A 131 22.97 2.09 7.37
CA VAL A 131 23.18 1.58 6.00
C VAL A 131 24.37 2.27 5.35
N SER A 132 24.48 3.59 5.48
CA SER A 132 25.61 4.37 4.96
C SER A 132 26.96 3.93 5.56
N LEU A 133 27.02 3.73 6.88
CA LEU A 133 28.22 3.23 7.57
C LEU A 133 28.60 1.81 7.13
N MET A 134 27.60 0.93 6.98
CA MET A 134 27.83 -0.46 6.56
C MET A 134 28.35 -0.52 5.12
N ASN A 135 27.74 0.25 4.20
CA ASN A 135 28.02 0.17 2.77
C ASN A 135 29.26 0.97 2.35
N SER A 136 29.69 1.96 3.15
CA SER A 136 30.93 2.72 2.90
C SER A 136 32.19 2.00 3.38
N PHE A 137 32.07 0.85 4.07
CA PHE A 137 33.21 0.12 4.61
C PHE A 137 34.13 -0.42 3.51
N GLN A 138 35.38 0.04 3.50
CA GLN A 138 36.41 -0.47 2.60
C GLN A 138 37.12 -1.68 3.20
N PHE A 139 36.87 -2.87 2.65
CA PHE A 139 37.59 -4.09 3.01
C PHE A 139 39.06 -3.98 2.58
N LYS A 140 39.98 -4.26 3.50
CA LYS A 140 41.40 -4.44 3.20
C LYS A 140 41.67 -5.93 3.09
N VAL A 141 42.23 -6.35 1.95
CA VAL A 141 42.76 -7.71 1.80
C VAL A 141 44.19 -7.68 2.35
N GLY A 142 44.47 -8.56 3.32
CA GLY A 142 45.80 -8.79 3.88
C GLY A 142 46.59 -9.81 3.09
#